data_AF-A0A9E5T4C7-F1
#
_entry.id   AF-A0A9E5T4C7-F1
#
_cell.length_a   1.000
_cell.length_b   1.000
_cell.length_c   1.000
_cell.angle_alpha   90.00
_cell.angle_beta   90.00
_cell.angle_gamma   90.00
#
_symmetry.space_group_name_H-M   'P 1'
#
loop_
_entity.id
_entity.type
_entity.pdbx_description
1 polymer ?
#
loop_
_entity_poly.entity_id
_entity_poly.type
_entity_poly.pdbx_seq_one_letter_code
_entity_poly.pdbx_strand_id
1 'polypeptide(L)' 'MEKLHFKWPYPVRYEEETREECDVLVIGGGLAGSFAAINAAKKGASVIVTDKGAIVRSGCAGSGIDH' A
#
# COMPACT_ATOMS: atom_id res chain seq x y z
N MET A 1 -2.27 -10.53 28.56
CA MET A 1 -1.94 -10.02 27.22
C MET A 1 -3.04 -9.08 26.80
N GLU A 2 -2.72 -7.79 26.68
CA GLU A 2 -3.66 -6.75 26.27
C GLU A 2 -4.01 -6.95 24.79
N LYS A 3 -5.30 -7.03 24.46
CA LYS A 3 -5.74 -7.17 23.07
C LYS A 3 -5.44 -5.85 22.34
N LEU A 4 -4.42 -5.86 21.48
CA LEU A 4 -4.20 -4.77 20.54
C LEU A 4 -5.44 -4.59 19.68
N HIS A 5 -6.21 -3.53 19.94
CA HIS A 5 -7.32 -3.11 19.08
C HIS A 5 -6.73 -2.56 17.78
N PHE A 6 -6.65 -3.41 16.76
CA PHE A 6 -6.30 -2.96 15.41
C PHE A 6 -7.49 -2.22 14.81
N LYS A 7 -7.46 -0.89 14.91
CA LYS A 7 -8.34 -0.02 14.12
C LYS A 7 -7.87 -0.03 12.67
N TRP A 8 -8.77 -0.37 11.76
CA TRP A 8 -8.50 -0.26 10.32
C TRP A 8 -8.11 1.20 9.99
N PRO A 9 -6.96 1.45 9.35
CA PRO A 9 -6.40 2.81 9.24
C PRO A 9 -7.04 3.64 8.14
N TYR A 10 -7.73 3.01 7.18
CA TYR A 10 -8.33 3.69 6.04
C TYR A 10 -9.85 3.81 6.20
N PRO A 11 -10.47 4.90 5.76
CA PRO A 11 -11.93 4.99 5.76
C PRO A 11 -12.51 3.93 4.83
N VAL A 12 -13.50 3.18 5.31
CA VAL A 12 -14.27 2.26 4.47
C VAL A 12 -15.37 3.05 3.77
N ARG A 13 -15.37 3.01 2.44
CA ARG A 13 -16.32 3.71 1.58
C ARG A 13 -17.21 2.69 0.89
N TYR A 14 -18.27 2.27 1.57
CA TYR A 14 -19.22 1.32 0.99
C TYR A 14 -20.03 1.99 -0.12
N GLU A 15 -20.35 1.23 -1.17
CA GLU A 15 -21.19 1.68 -2.30
C GLU A 15 -20.59 2.84 -3.13
N GLU A 16 -19.37 3.25 -2.83
CA GLU A 16 -18.61 4.23 -3.60
C GLU A 16 -17.69 3.51 -4.61
N GLU A 17 -17.79 3.90 -5.88
CA GLU A 17 -16.83 3.51 -6.91
C GLU A 17 -15.81 4.63 -7.10
N THR A 18 -14.52 4.34 -6.93
CA THR A 18 -13.44 5.31 -7.20
C THR A 18 -12.78 4.95 -8.52
N ARG A 19 -12.66 5.95 -9.41
CA ARG A 19 -11.94 5.84 -10.69
C ARG A 19 -10.81 6.86 -10.70
N GLU A 20 -9.59 6.38 -10.86
CA GLU A 20 -8.40 7.20 -10.88
C GLU A 20 -7.53 6.79 -12.08
N GLU A 21 -6.79 7.74 -12.63
CA GLU A 21 -5.84 7.52 -13.72
C GLU A 21 -4.41 7.72 -13.21
N CYS A 22 -3.49 6.92 -13.74
CA CYS A 22 -2.08 7.05 -13.47
C CYS A 22 -1.26 6.47 -14.62
N ASP A 23 -0.01 6.88 -14.73
CA ASP A 23 0.93 6.30 -15.69
C ASP A 23 1.33 4.87 -15.27
N VAL A 24 1.39 4.61 -13.96
CA VAL A 24 1.78 3.31 -13.41
C VAL A 24 0.87 2.92 -12.23
N LEU A 25 0.18 1.79 -12.37
CA LEU A 25 -0.55 1.13 -11.28
C LEU A 25 0.29 0.00 -10.67
N VAL A 26 0.58 0.09 -9.37
CA VAL A 26 1.26 -0.96 -8.60
C VAL A 26 0.26 -1.67 -7.69
N ILE A 27 0.10 -2.98 -7.90
CA ILE A 27 -0.76 -3.83 -7.08
C ILE A 27 0.12 -4.59 -6.06
N GLY A 28 0.03 -4.19 -4.80
CA GLY A 28 0.82 -4.67 -3.66
C GLY A 28 1.81 -3.64 -3.13
N GLY A 29 1.65 -3.21 -1.88
CA GLY A 29 2.47 -2.20 -1.19
C GLY A 29 3.64 -2.77 -0.38
N GLY A 30 3.96 -4.07 -0.54
CA GLY A 30 5.16 -4.68 0.07
C GLY A 30 6.47 -4.09 -0.46
N LEU A 31 7.62 -4.61 -0.02
CA LEU A 31 8.94 -4.05 -0.38
C LEU A 31 9.12 -3.84 -1.89
N ALA A 32 8.92 -4.87 -2.70
CA ALA A 32 9.09 -4.79 -4.14
C ALA A 32 8.16 -3.74 -4.78
N GLY A 33 6.89 -3.73 -4.40
CA GLY A 33 5.91 -2.77 -4.93
C GLY A 33 6.20 -1.34 -4.48
N SER A 34 6.56 -1.13 -3.22
CA SER A 34 6.98 0.18 -2.70
C SER A 34 8.22 0.70 -3.43
N PHE A 35 9.25 -0.13 -3.62
CA PHE A 35 10.43 0.27 -4.38
C PHE A 35 10.13 0.54 -5.86
N ALA A 36 9.25 -0.26 -6.49
CA ALA A 36 8.80 -0.01 -7.85
C ALA A 36 8.08 1.33 -7.96
N ALA A 37 7.14 1.61 -7.05
CA ALA A 37 6.38 2.86 -7.02
C ALA A 37 7.28 4.08 -6.79
N ILE A 38 8.21 4.01 -5.82
CA ILE A 38 9.17 5.08 -5.53
C ILE A 38 10.04 5.37 -6.76
N ASN A 39 10.55 4.35 -7.43
CA ASN A 39 11.41 4.55 -8.59
C ASN A 39 10.65 5.07 -9.81
N ALA A 40 9.40 4.63 -10.02
CA ALA A 40 8.53 5.18 -11.06
C ALA A 40 8.23 6.66 -10.81
N ALA A 41 7.86 7.02 -9.58
CA ALA A 41 7.60 8.40 -9.19
C ALA A 41 8.85 9.29 -9.34
N LYS A 42 10.05 8.80 -8.97
CA LYS A 42 11.33 9.50 -9.20
C LYS A 42 11.63 9.76 -10.67
N LYS A 43 11.03 9.01 -11.59
CA LYS A 43 11.14 9.21 -13.05
C LYS A 43 10.05 10.13 -13.61
N GLY A 44 9.21 10.71 -12.76
CA GLY A 44 8.17 11.67 -13.15
C GLY A 44 6.82 11.04 -13.49
N ALA A 45 6.64 9.72 -13.29
CA ALA A 45 5.34 9.08 -13.47
C ALA A 45 4.40 9.45 -12.32
N SER A 46 3.12 9.66 -12.65
CA SER A 46 2.03 9.56 -11.68
C SER A 46 1.82 8.08 -11.34
N VAL A 47 1.82 7.74 -10.05
CA VAL A 47 1.78 6.35 -9.59
C VAL A 47 0.67 6.16 -8.56
N ILE A 48 -0.13 5.11 -8.75
CA ILE A 48 -1.09 4.64 -7.76
C ILE A 48 -0.60 3.30 -7.20
N VAL A 49 -0.63 3.17 -5.87
CA VAL A 49 -0.34 1.91 -5.18
C VAL A 49 -1.61 1.44 -4.48
N THR A 50 -1.98 0.18 -4.71
CA THR A 50 -3.12 -0.46 -4.04
C THR A 50 -2.66 -1.69 -3.27
N ASP A 51 -3.19 -1.88 -2.06
CA ASP A 51 -2.95 -3.08 -1.26
C ASP A 51 -4.25 -3.49 -0.55
N LYS A 52 -4.46 -4.79 -0.39
CA LYS A 52 -5.59 -5.33 0.37
C LYS A 52 -5.45 -5.06 1.87
N GLY A 53 -4.22 -4.95 2.37
CA GLY A 53 -3.90 -4.72 3.77
C GLY A 53 -3.49 -3.28 4.06
N ALA A 54 -3.25 -3.01 5.35
CA ALA A 54 -2.62 -1.76 5.76
C ALA A 54 -1.15 -1.76 5.36
N ILE A 55 -0.75 -0.87 4.44
CA ILE A 55 0.61 -0.86 3.86
C ILE A 55 1.71 -0.82 4.94
N VAL A 56 1.45 -0.13 6.05
CA VAL A 56 2.37 -0.03 7.21
C VAL A 56 2.86 -1.38 7.74
N ARG A 57 2.08 -2.46 7.58
CA ARG A 57 2.47 -3.82 8.00
C ARG A 57 2.06 -4.90 6.99
N SER A 58 1.80 -4.54 5.74
CA SER A 58 1.36 -5.49 4.71
C SER A 58 2.52 -6.35 4.20
N GLY A 59 2.21 -7.59 3.80
CA GLY A 59 3.18 -8.50 3.19
C GLY A 59 4.23 -9.02 4.18
N CYS A 60 5.28 -9.66 3.65
CA CYS A 60 6.29 -10.37 4.45
C CYS A 60 7.17 -9.44 5.31
N ALA A 61 7.25 -8.16 4.97
CA ALA A 61 8.01 -7.17 5.73
C ALA A 61 7.30 -6.71 7.02
N GLY A 62 6.04 -7.08 7.22
CA GLY A 62 5.26 -6.65 8.40
C GLY A 62 5.81 -7.14 9.74
N SER A 63 6.61 -8.20 9.74
CA SER A 63 7.31 -8.73 10.93
C SER A 63 8.68 -8.09 11.18
N GLY A 64 9.14 -7.21 10.28
CA GLY A 64 10.52 -6.72 10.25
C GLY A 64 11.33 -7.39 9.14
N ILE A 65 12.43 -6.72 8.79
CA ILE A 65 13.41 -7.16 7.80
C ILE A 65 14.77 -7.10 8.51
N ASP A 66 15.45 -8.24 8.58
CA ASP A 66 16.74 -8.41 9.26
C ASP A 66 17.95 -8.30 8.31
N HIS A 67 17.68 -8.17 7.00
CA HIS A 67 18.68 -8.01 5.94
C HIS A 67 18.23 -6.96 4.91
#